data_AF-A0A3A9FQ65-F1
#
_entry.id   AF-A0A3A9FQ65-F1
#
_cell.length_a   1.000
_cell.length_b   1.000
_cell.length_c   1.000
_cell.angle_alpha   90.00
_cell.angle_beta   90.00
_cell.angle_gamma   90.00
#
_symmetry.space_group_name_H-M   'P 1'
#
loop_
_entity.id
_entity.type
_entity.pdbx_description
1 polymer ?
#
loop_
_entity_poly.entity_id
_entity_poly.type
_entity_poly.pdbx_seq_one_letter_code
_entity_poly.pdbx_strand_id
1 'polypeptide(L)'
;MKRELQTQVNALILQVLFRGFRVLYKHDGRVRKEMDAWKDGLTLKLVCGPGGAVLALRKSERTGVAKLHRAQRTAITMRFKSVEGAFRVLTGQMSISEAYAAHFFTLEGDIYQTMSFVRCVEYAEAYLFPRFWSNRILKEVPEKELSALQVYALALLENGR
;
A
#
# COMPACT_ATOMS: atom_id res chain seq x y z
N MET A 1 -19.78 -13.50 -8.51
CA MET A 1 -18.92 -14.44 -7.76
C MET A 1 -17.41 -14.16 -7.85
N LYS A 2 -16.69 -14.40 -8.97
CA LYS A 2 -15.21 -14.21 -9.04
C LYS A 2 -14.77 -12.78 -8.64
N ARG A 3 -15.43 -11.76 -9.18
CA ARG A 3 -15.12 -10.34 -8.91
C ARG A 3 -15.41 -9.92 -7.46
N GLU A 4 -16.46 -10.45 -6.84
CA GLU A 4 -16.83 -10.15 -5.45
C GLU A 4 -15.79 -10.73 -4.49
N LEU A 5 -15.38 -11.99 -4.71
CA LEU A 5 -14.30 -12.61 -3.94
C LEU A 5 -13.00 -11.80 -4.07
N GLN A 6 -12.60 -11.43 -5.29
CA GLN A 6 -11.43 -10.57 -5.50
C GLN A 6 -11.57 -9.22 -4.77
N THR A 7 -12.78 -8.65 -4.73
CA THR A 7 -13.05 -7.38 -4.03
C THR A 7 -12.90 -7.54 -2.51
N GLN A 8 -13.40 -8.63 -1.94
CA GLN A 8 -13.25 -8.95 -0.52
C GLN A 8 -11.79 -9.20 -0.13
N VAL A 9 -11.06 -9.95 -0.95
CA VAL A 9 -9.62 -10.19 -0.75
C VAL A 9 -8.85 -8.86 -0.83
N ASN A 10 -9.13 -8.02 -1.83
CA ASN A 10 -8.53 -6.69 -1.93
C ASN A 10 -8.81 -5.87 -0.68
N ALA A 11 -10.05 -5.84 -0.19
CA ALA A 11 -10.41 -5.11 1.01
C ALA A 11 -9.66 -5.61 2.26
N LEU A 12 -9.48 -6.92 2.39
CA LEU A 12 -8.69 -7.52 3.47
C LEU A 12 -7.22 -7.08 3.38
N ILE A 13 -6.62 -7.19 2.19
CA ILE A 13 -5.22 -6.84 2.00
C ILE A 13 -5.00 -5.32 2.19
N LEU A 14 -5.93 -4.47 1.78
CA LEU A 14 -5.87 -3.03 2.08
C LEU A 14 -5.86 -2.73 3.58
N GLN A 15 -6.58 -3.52 4.39
CA GLN A 15 -6.51 -3.39 5.85
C GLN A 15 -5.15 -3.81 6.38
N VAL A 16 -4.58 -4.90 5.86
CA VAL A 16 -3.23 -5.34 6.21
C VAL A 16 -2.21 -4.29 5.80
N LEU A 17 -2.31 -3.74 4.59
CA LEU A 17 -1.44 -2.67 4.07
C LEU A 17 -1.49 -1.42 4.95
N PHE A 18 -2.69 -0.99 5.36
CA PHE A 18 -2.85 0.14 6.28
C PHE A 18 -2.09 -0.07 7.60
N ARG A 19 -2.24 -1.25 8.21
CA ARG A 19 -1.55 -1.58 9.46
C ARG A 19 -0.05 -1.74 9.25
N GLY A 20 0.32 -2.38 8.14
CA GLY A 20 1.69 -2.49 7.66
C GLY A 20 2.37 -1.13 7.58
N PHE A 21 1.72 -0.11 6.99
CA PHE A 21 2.30 1.23 6.94
C PHE A 21 2.55 1.85 8.31
N ARG A 22 1.65 1.70 9.26
CA ARG A 22 1.83 2.28 10.60
C ARG A 22 2.92 1.55 11.41
N VAL A 23 3.02 0.22 11.23
CA VAL A 23 4.12 -0.58 11.81
C VAL A 23 5.45 -0.19 11.18
N LEU A 24 5.52 -0.18 9.85
CA LEU A 24 6.75 0.14 9.11
C LEU A 24 7.19 1.58 9.34
N TYR A 25 6.27 2.54 9.46
CA TYR A 25 6.61 3.90 9.87
C TYR A 25 7.38 3.95 11.21
N LYS A 26 7.05 3.05 12.15
CA LYS A 26 7.71 2.99 13.47
C LYS A 26 9.01 2.19 13.49
N HIS A 27 9.22 1.30 12.53
CA HIS A 27 10.26 0.27 12.64
C HIS A 27 11.12 0.10 11.38
N ASP A 28 10.80 0.76 10.27
CA ASP A 28 11.60 0.79 9.05
C ASP A 28 12.00 2.24 8.75
N GLY A 29 13.29 2.54 8.86
CA GLY A 29 13.84 3.89 8.68
C GLY A 29 13.61 4.45 7.28
N ARG A 30 13.52 3.60 6.25
CA ARG A 30 13.27 4.03 4.87
C ARG A 30 11.81 4.40 4.65
N VAL A 31 10.90 3.57 5.16
CA VAL A 31 9.46 3.89 5.12
C VAL A 31 9.19 5.18 5.90
N ARG A 32 9.80 5.32 7.09
CA ARG A 32 9.71 6.56 7.86
C ARG A 32 10.23 7.75 7.08
N LYS A 33 11.43 7.67 6.50
CA LYS A 33 12.03 8.75 5.70
C LYS A 33 11.14 9.20 4.53
N GLU A 34 10.55 8.25 3.81
CA GLU A 34 9.61 8.57 2.73
C GLU A 34 8.35 9.26 3.25
N MET A 35 7.75 8.73 4.32
CA MET A 35 6.52 9.26 4.89
C MET A 35 6.72 10.62 5.58
N ASP A 36 7.86 10.87 6.20
CA ASP A 36 8.21 12.15 6.83
C ASP A 36 8.36 13.26 5.78
N ALA A 37 8.81 12.92 4.57
CA ALA A 37 8.92 13.85 3.44
C ALA A 37 7.56 14.22 2.81
N TRP A 38 6.48 13.59 3.26
CA TRP A 38 5.14 13.96 2.79
C TRP A 38 4.73 15.32 3.34
N LYS A 39 3.98 16.09 2.54
CA LYS A 39 3.40 17.35 3.01
C LYS A 39 2.45 17.09 4.18
N ASP A 40 2.41 18.01 5.13
CA ASP A 40 1.51 17.89 6.28
C ASP A 40 0.06 17.82 5.83
N GLY A 41 -0.67 16.85 6.40
CA GLY A 41 -2.05 16.57 6.03
C GLY A 41 -2.24 15.98 4.63
N LEU A 42 -1.18 15.53 3.94
CA LEU A 42 -1.29 14.85 2.66
C LEU A 42 -2.34 13.73 2.75
N THR A 43 -3.24 13.72 1.77
CA THR A 43 -4.30 12.70 1.68
C THR A 43 -4.07 11.82 0.45
N LEU A 44 -4.17 10.52 0.65
CA LEU A 44 -3.86 9.48 -0.32
C LEU A 44 -5.07 8.57 -0.47
N LYS A 45 -5.35 8.11 -1.68
CA LYS A 45 -6.42 7.14 -1.93
C LYS A 45 -5.97 6.08 -2.91
N LEU A 46 -6.21 4.83 -2.56
CA LEU A 46 -5.97 3.67 -3.42
C LEU A 46 -7.32 3.01 -3.74
N VAL A 47 -7.65 2.94 -5.03
CA VAL A 47 -8.92 2.41 -5.54
C VAL A 47 -8.67 1.15 -6.35
N CYS A 48 -9.18 0.02 -5.88
CA CYS A 48 -8.99 -1.30 -6.47
C CYS A 48 -10.00 -1.59 -7.60
N GLY A 49 -10.05 -0.71 -8.61
CA GLY A 49 -10.96 -0.85 -9.75
C GLY A 49 -12.33 -0.18 -9.57
N PRO A 50 -13.10 -0.03 -10.65
CA PRO A 50 -14.48 0.48 -10.58
C PRO A 50 -15.35 -0.37 -9.65
N GLY A 51 -15.98 0.26 -8.66
CA GLY A 51 -16.80 -0.41 -7.64
C GLY A 51 -16.04 -1.36 -6.71
N GLY A 52 -14.71 -1.34 -6.73
CA GLY A 52 -13.87 -2.19 -5.89
C GLY A 52 -13.60 -1.60 -4.50
N ALA A 53 -12.71 -2.27 -3.77
CA ALA A 53 -12.26 -1.81 -2.46
C ALA A 53 -11.51 -0.49 -2.55
N VAL A 54 -11.59 0.33 -1.49
CA VAL A 54 -10.94 1.64 -1.41
C VAL A 54 -10.25 1.78 -0.07
N LEU A 55 -9.00 2.24 -0.10
CA LEU A 55 -8.27 2.70 1.08
C LEU A 55 -8.03 4.20 0.93
N ALA A 56 -8.49 5.00 1.89
CA ALA A 56 -8.20 6.42 1.96
C ALA A 56 -7.45 6.72 3.25
N LEU A 57 -6.34 7.45 3.14
CA LEU A 57 -5.39 7.73 4.21
C LEU A 57 -5.06 9.21 4.28
N ARG A 58 -4.65 9.66 5.47
CA ARG A 58 -4.05 10.97 5.71
C ARG A 58 -2.73 10.78 6.44
N LYS A 59 -1.70 11.57 6.08
CA LYS A 59 -0.45 11.67 6.85
C LYS A 59 -0.77 11.99 8.32
N SER A 60 -0.05 11.36 9.23
CA SER A 60 -0.16 11.54 10.68
C SER A 60 1.22 11.46 11.30
N GLU A 61 1.72 12.55 11.88
CA GLU A 61 3.04 12.59 12.53
C GLU A 61 3.19 11.51 13.63
N ARG A 62 2.08 11.18 14.32
CA ARG A 62 2.08 10.20 15.42
C ARG A 62 2.12 8.75 14.95
N THR A 63 1.50 8.44 13.82
CA THR A 63 1.24 7.05 13.39
C THR A 63 1.69 6.76 11.97
N GLY A 64 2.32 7.71 11.29
CA GLY A 64 2.60 7.71 9.86
C GLY A 64 1.33 8.02 9.05
N VAL A 65 0.28 7.21 9.22
CA VAL A 65 -1.01 7.39 8.55
C VAL A 65 -2.20 7.19 9.48
N ALA A 66 -3.31 7.85 9.14
CA ALA A 66 -4.65 7.67 9.71
C ALA A 66 -5.67 7.38 8.61
N LYS A 67 -6.72 6.60 8.89
CA LYS A 67 -7.78 6.34 7.92
C LYS A 67 -8.64 7.57 7.68
N LEU A 68 -9.07 7.74 6.44
CA LEU A 68 -10.09 8.69 6.02
C LEU A 68 -11.34 7.97 5.54
N HIS A 69 -12.44 8.72 5.45
CA HIS A 69 -13.65 8.22 4.83
C HIS A 69 -13.44 8.02 3.33
N ARG A 70 -13.78 6.84 2.82
CA ARG A 70 -13.58 6.42 1.41
C ARG A 70 -14.10 7.41 0.35
N ALA A 71 -15.15 8.16 0.68
CA ALA A 71 -15.77 9.13 -0.23
C ALA A 71 -15.03 10.47 -0.34
N GLN A 72 -14.02 10.75 0.49
CA GLN A 72 -13.29 12.01 0.41
C GLN A 72 -12.44 12.11 -0.86
N ARG A 73 -12.36 13.34 -1.39
CA ARG A 73 -11.35 13.70 -2.38
C ARG A 73 -10.00 13.75 -1.68
N THR A 74 -8.97 13.26 -2.36
CA THR A 74 -7.61 13.18 -1.83
C THR A 74 -6.63 13.86 -2.78
N ALA A 75 -5.53 14.36 -2.24
CA ALA A 75 -4.49 15.04 -3.01
C ALA A 75 -3.79 14.10 -3.99
N ILE A 76 -3.63 12.84 -3.60
CA ILE A 76 -3.13 11.77 -4.45
C ILE A 76 -4.18 10.67 -4.57
N THR A 77 -4.39 10.18 -5.79
CA THR A 77 -5.27 9.04 -6.06
C THR A 77 -4.57 8.05 -6.99
N MET A 78 -4.33 6.84 -6.49
CA MET A 78 -3.97 5.67 -7.28
C MET A 78 -5.25 4.89 -7.60
N ARG A 79 -5.52 4.64 -8.89
CA ARG A 79 -6.73 3.94 -9.34
C ARG A 79 -6.36 2.82 -10.29
N PHE A 80 -6.55 1.58 -9.84
CA PHE A 80 -6.50 0.43 -10.72
C PHE A 80 -7.63 0.49 -11.75
N LYS A 81 -7.34 0.09 -12.99
CA LYS A 81 -8.31 0.05 -14.08
C LYS A 81 -9.35 -1.05 -13.89
N SER A 82 -9.00 -2.12 -13.17
CA SER A 82 -9.90 -3.24 -12.88
C SER A 82 -9.66 -3.82 -11.47
N VAL A 83 -10.69 -4.50 -10.95
CA VAL A 83 -10.59 -5.24 -9.67
C VAL A 83 -9.57 -6.37 -9.75
N GLU A 84 -9.50 -7.03 -10.91
CA GLU A 84 -8.54 -8.12 -11.17
C GLU A 84 -7.10 -7.60 -11.22
N GLY A 85 -6.86 -6.44 -11.85
CA GLY A 85 -5.54 -5.80 -11.84
C GLY A 85 -5.08 -5.47 -10.42
N ALA A 86 -5.96 -4.89 -9.61
CA ALA A 86 -5.69 -4.64 -8.20
C ALA A 86 -5.42 -5.93 -7.41
N PHE A 87 -6.21 -6.98 -7.67
CA PHE A 87 -6.03 -8.28 -7.02
C PHE A 87 -4.68 -8.91 -7.33
N ARG A 88 -4.24 -8.84 -8.60
CA ARG A 88 -2.92 -9.34 -8.99
C ARG A 88 -1.81 -8.64 -8.22
N VAL A 89 -1.86 -7.32 -8.07
CA VAL A 89 -0.85 -6.58 -7.30
C VAL A 89 -0.94 -6.90 -5.81
N LEU A 90 -2.13 -6.75 -5.22
CA LEU A 90 -2.31 -6.92 -3.78
C LEU A 90 -2.00 -8.34 -3.30
N THR A 91 -2.23 -9.36 -4.11
CA THR A 91 -1.90 -10.76 -3.77
C THR A 91 -0.46 -11.15 -4.11
N GLY A 92 0.34 -10.21 -4.62
CA GLY A 92 1.72 -10.46 -5.04
C GLY A 92 1.84 -11.24 -6.35
N GLN A 93 0.82 -11.36 -7.19
CA GLN A 93 1.00 -11.95 -8.53
C GLN A 93 1.74 -11.02 -9.50
N MET A 94 1.90 -9.75 -9.14
CA MET A 94 2.55 -8.69 -9.91
C MET A 94 3.04 -7.61 -8.94
N SER A 95 4.20 -7.00 -9.16
CA SER A 95 4.66 -5.85 -8.35
C SER A 95 3.92 -4.58 -8.70
N ILE A 96 3.94 -3.59 -7.80
CA ILE A 96 3.45 -2.25 -8.14
C ILE A 96 4.25 -1.61 -9.30
N SER A 97 5.56 -1.86 -9.41
CA SER A 97 6.40 -1.32 -10.48
C SER A 97 6.07 -1.95 -11.85
N GLU A 98 5.83 -3.26 -11.89
CA GLU A 98 5.33 -3.95 -13.09
C GLU A 98 3.94 -3.46 -13.49
N ALA A 99 3.04 -3.29 -12.52
CA ALA A 99 1.70 -2.77 -12.76
C ALA A 99 1.72 -1.33 -13.27
N TYR A 100 2.68 -0.51 -12.83
CA TYR A 100 2.91 0.83 -13.37
C TYR A 100 3.35 0.77 -14.83
N ALA A 101 4.37 -0.06 -15.14
CA ALA A 101 4.89 -0.23 -16.49
C ALA A 101 3.85 -0.81 -17.47
N ALA A 102 3.00 -1.72 -16.99
CA ALA A 102 1.90 -2.31 -17.76
C ALA A 102 0.64 -1.42 -17.81
N HIS A 103 0.69 -0.20 -17.25
CA HIS A 103 -0.43 0.74 -17.17
C HIS A 103 -1.69 0.13 -16.53
N PHE A 104 -1.57 -0.69 -15.51
CA PHE A 104 -2.70 -1.33 -14.81
C PHE A 104 -3.46 -0.37 -13.89
N PHE A 105 -2.85 0.76 -13.55
CA PHE A 105 -3.47 1.82 -12.77
C PHE A 105 -3.11 3.21 -13.30
N THR A 106 -3.92 4.21 -12.94
CA THR A 106 -3.57 5.62 -13.08
C THR A 106 -3.17 6.17 -11.72
N LEU A 107 -2.34 7.21 -11.75
CA LEU A 107 -1.81 7.83 -10.55
C LEU A 107 -1.85 9.34 -10.74
N GLU A 108 -2.67 9.99 -9.92
CA GLU A 108 -2.97 11.42 -10.01
C GLU A 108 -2.48 12.12 -8.75
N GLY A 109 -1.84 13.28 -8.89
CA GLY A 109 -1.34 14.09 -7.78
C GLY A 109 0.03 14.72 -8.09
N ASP A 110 0.65 15.30 -7.06
CA ASP A 110 2.01 15.82 -7.13
C ASP A 110 3.02 14.68 -7.36
N ILE A 111 3.87 14.80 -8.37
CA ILE A 111 4.77 13.72 -8.81
C ILE A 111 5.74 13.26 -7.72
N TYR A 112 6.28 14.18 -6.91
CA TYR A 112 7.25 13.84 -5.86
C TYR A 112 6.60 13.04 -4.75
N GLN A 113 5.45 13.52 -4.26
CA GLN A 113 4.69 12.86 -3.21
C GLN A 113 4.15 11.50 -3.68
N THR A 114 3.77 11.44 -4.95
CA THR A 114 3.28 10.24 -5.62
C THR A 114 4.34 9.15 -5.73
N MET A 115 5.56 9.49 -6.16
CA MET A 115 6.66 8.52 -6.23
C MET A 115 7.08 8.05 -4.85
N SER A 116 7.11 8.94 -3.85
CA SER A 116 7.35 8.56 -2.46
C SER A 116 6.31 7.55 -1.95
N PHE A 117 5.03 7.77 -2.25
CA PHE A 117 3.97 6.81 -1.93
C PHE A 117 4.17 5.45 -2.60
N VAL A 118 4.54 5.41 -3.88
CA VAL A 118 4.84 4.16 -4.60
C VAL A 118 5.99 3.42 -3.91
N ARG A 119 7.07 4.11 -3.53
CA ARG A 119 8.19 3.49 -2.79
C ARG A 119 7.77 2.93 -1.43
N CYS A 120 6.90 3.62 -0.69
CA CYS A 120 6.33 3.06 0.54
C CYS A 120 5.58 1.75 0.26
N VAL A 121 4.78 1.69 -0.81
CA VAL A 121 4.08 0.46 -1.23
C VAL A 121 5.09 -0.62 -1.57
N GLU A 122 6.14 -0.35 -2.35
CA GLU A 122 7.21 -1.31 -2.69
C GLU A 122 7.90 -1.87 -1.44
N TYR A 123 8.24 -1.01 -0.48
CA TYR A 123 8.78 -1.45 0.81
C TYR A 123 7.77 -2.32 1.56
N ALA A 124 6.50 -1.91 1.64
CA ALA A 124 5.47 -2.70 2.29
C ALA A 124 5.27 -4.06 1.61
N GLU A 125 5.28 -4.13 0.27
CA GLU A 125 5.22 -5.37 -0.51
C GLU A 125 6.35 -6.32 -0.13
N ALA A 126 7.57 -5.83 0.09
CA ALA A 126 8.68 -6.65 0.54
C ALA A 126 8.42 -7.35 1.88
N TYR A 127 7.68 -6.72 2.79
CA TYR A 127 7.30 -7.31 4.08
C TYR A 127 6.04 -8.18 4.00
N LEU A 128 5.06 -7.76 3.21
CA LEU A 128 3.74 -8.38 3.09
C LEU A 128 3.71 -9.56 2.12
N PHE A 129 4.74 -9.78 1.31
CA PHE A 129 4.82 -10.94 0.44
C PHE A 129 5.77 -12.01 1.00
N PRO A 130 5.38 -13.30 0.95
CA PRO A 130 6.27 -14.39 1.37
C PRO A 130 7.58 -14.36 0.57
N ARG A 131 8.71 -14.74 1.20
CA ARG A 131 10.06 -14.70 0.57
C ARG A 131 10.15 -15.43 -0.79
N PHE A 132 9.35 -16.47 -0.99
CA PHE A 132 9.28 -17.21 -2.26
C PHE A 132 8.76 -16.36 -3.43
N TRP A 133 7.95 -15.34 -3.12
CA TRP A 133 7.31 -14.44 -4.07
C TRP A 133 8.19 -13.20 -4.29
N SER A 134 8.83 -12.68 -3.23
CA SER A 134 9.65 -11.47 -3.29
C SER A 134 10.80 -11.54 -4.31
N ASN A 135 11.43 -12.70 -4.49
CA ASN A 135 12.52 -12.86 -5.48
C ASN A 135 12.05 -12.87 -6.93
N ARG A 136 10.74 -13.10 -7.17
CA ARG A 136 10.13 -13.10 -8.52
C ARG A 136 9.52 -11.75 -8.88
N ILE A 137 9.10 -11.00 -7.86
CA ILE A 137 8.27 -9.79 -8.00
C ILE A 137 9.12 -8.52 -7.83
N LEU A 138 10.07 -8.53 -6.91
CA LEU A 138 10.93 -7.39 -6.63
C LEU A 138 12.23 -7.53 -7.42
N LYS A 139 12.58 -6.49 -8.18
CA LYS A 139 13.89 -6.40 -8.87
C LYS A 139 15.06 -6.39 -7.88
N GLU A 140 14.85 -5.78 -6.72
CA GLU A 140 15.77 -5.81 -5.58
C GLU A 140 14.95 -6.04 -4.32
N VAL A 141 15.31 -7.03 -3.50
CA VAL A 141 14.67 -7.21 -2.19
C VAL A 141 15.32 -6.21 -1.23
N PRO A 142 14.59 -5.18 -0.78
CA PRO A 142 15.16 -4.21 0.15
C PRO A 142 15.59 -4.93 1.43
N GLU A 143 16.78 -4.63 1.95
CA GLU A 143 17.28 -5.25 3.19
C GLU A 143 16.30 -4.96 4.33
N LYS A 144 15.69 -6.00 4.89
CA LYS A 144 14.60 -5.81 5.85
C LYS A 144 15.19 -5.45 7.22
N GLU A 145 14.70 -4.37 7.83
CA GLU A 145 15.07 -3.98 9.20
C GLU A 145 14.35 -4.83 10.26
N LEU A 146 13.28 -5.53 9.86
CA LEU A 146 12.51 -6.48 10.66
C LEU A 146 12.30 -7.80 9.93
N SER A 147 12.03 -8.88 10.67
CA SER A 147 11.49 -10.09 10.02
C SER A 147 10.04 -9.88 9.57
N ALA A 148 9.64 -10.50 8.45
CA ALA A 148 8.27 -10.41 7.95
C ALA A 148 7.23 -10.89 8.99
N LEU A 149 7.57 -11.94 9.76
CA LEU A 149 6.72 -12.48 10.83
C LEU A 149 6.45 -11.44 11.93
N GLN A 150 7.46 -10.66 12.31
CA GLN A 150 7.28 -9.57 13.29
C GLN A 150 6.34 -8.50 12.77
N VAL A 151 6.45 -8.12 11.48
CA VAL A 151 5.54 -7.14 10.87
C VAL A 151 4.10 -7.64 10.89
N TYR A 152 3.86 -8.91 10.56
CA TYR A 152 2.52 -9.50 10.64
C TYR A 152 1.99 -9.54 12.08
N ALA A 153 2.79 -9.96 13.05
CA ALA A 153 2.39 -10.00 14.45
C ALA A 153 2.03 -8.60 14.98
N LEU A 154 2.88 -7.59 14.69
CA LEU A 154 2.63 -6.21 15.07
C LEU A 154 1.42 -5.63 14.34
N ALA A 155 1.22 -5.94 13.06
CA ALA A 155 0.05 -5.50 12.31
C ALA A 155 -1.26 -6.14 12.83
N LEU A 156 -1.20 -7.35 13.39
CA LEU A 156 -2.35 -7.97 14.05
C LEU A 156 -2.66 -7.29 15.39
N LEU A 157 -1.62 -6.95 16.16
CA LEU A 157 -1.73 -6.23 17.45
C LEU A 157 -2.07 -4.75 17.27
N GLU A 158 -1.85 -4.20 16.07
CA GLU A 158 -2.17 -2.82 15.81
C GLU A 158 -3.68 -2.61 15.67
N ASN A 159 -4.25 -1.97 16.69
CA ASN A 159 -5.65 -1.56 16.70
C ASN A 159 -5.90 -0.52 15.60
N GLY A 160 -6.66 -0.92 14.57
CA GLY A 160 -6.95 -0.16 13.36
C GLY A 160 -7.93 1.02 13.54
N ARG A 161 -7.96 1.64 14.72
CA ARG A 161 -8.63 2.91 14.98
C ARG A 161 -7.77 4.06 14.47
#